data_AF-A0A0R2F2W2-F1
#
_entry.id   AF-A0A0R2F2W2-F1
#
_cell.length_a   1.000
_cell.length_b   1.000
_cell.length_c   1.000
_cell.angle_alpha   90.00
_cell.angle_beta   90.00
_cell.angle_gamma   90.00
#
_symmetry.space_group_name_H-M   'P 1'
#
loop_
_entity.id
_entity.type
_entity.pdbx_description
1 polymer ?
#
loop_
_entity_poly.entity_id
_entity_poly.type
_entity_poly.pdbx_seq_one_letter_code
_entity_poly.pdbx_strand_id
1 'polypeptide(L)' 'MIKTIKLQSIKKAALISAYTTMIKKLQQRINSTPVSDIQQLEHDFSQMYHTQARLAELTQGGDDQ' A
#
# COMPACT_ATOMS: atom_id res chain seq x y z
N MET A 1 2.24 -25.74 -15.20
CA MET A 1 1.51 -24.46 -15.32
C MET A 1 0.61 -24.15 -14.12
N ILE A 2 -0.26 -25.06 -13.66
CA ILE A 2 -1.22 -24.79 -12.56
C ILE A 2 -0.57 -24.34 -11.23
N LYS A 3 0.60 -24.91 -10.86
CA LYS A 3 1.32 -24.53 -9.63
C LYS A 3 1.87 -23.09 -9.66
N THR A 4 2.30 -22.61 -10.83
CA THR A 4 2.90 -21.28 -11.01
C THR A 4 1.86 -20.18 -10.85
N ILE A 5 0.65 -20.39 -11.39
CA ILE A 5 -0.48 -19.45 -11.29
C ILE A 5 -0.93 -19.30 -9.83
N LYS A 6 -1.08 -20.41 -9.09
CA LYS A 6 -1.42 -20.38 -7.65
C LYS A 6 -0.35 -19.68 -6.80
N LEU A 7 0.93 -19.82 -7.14
CA LEU A 7 2.01 -19.15 -6.41
C LEU A 7 1.99 -17.63 -6.64
N GLN A 8 1.71 -17.19 -7.87
CA GLN A 8 1.59 -15.77 -8.20
C GLN A 8 0.40 -15.11 -7.51
N SER A 9 -0.75 -15.78 -7.43
CA SER A 9 -1.93 -15.25 -6.74
C SER A 9 -1.73 -15.10 -5.23
N ILE A 10 -1.05 -16.05 -4.58
CA ILE A 10 -0.70 -15.97 -3.15
C ILE A 10 0.24 -14.80 -2.88
N LYS A 11 1.27 -14.61 -3.74
CA LYS A 11 2.21 -13.47 -3.62
C LYS A 11 1.49 -12.13 -3.78
N LYS A 12 0.57 -12.03 -4.75
CA LYS A 12 -0.25 -10.83 -4.98
C LYS A 12 -1.10 -10.50 -3.75
N ALA A 13 -1.78 -11.48 -3.16
CA ALA A 13 -2.59 -11.30 -1.96
C ALA A 13 -1.76 -10.84 -0.75
N ALA A 14 -0.57 -11.43 -0.55
CA ALA A 14 0.34 -11.03 0.51
C ALA A 14 0.81 -9.58 0.35
N LEU A 15 1.14 -9.16 -0.88
CA LEU A 15 1.50 -7.77 -1.18
C LEU A 15 0.34 -6.83 -0.89
N ILE A 16 -0.87 -7.12 -1.38
CA ILE A 16 -2.08 -6.30 -1.12
C ILE A 16 -2.29 -6.11 0.39
N SER A 17 -2.16 -7.19 1.17
CA SER A 17 -2.29 -7.14 2.63
C SER A 17 -1.22 -6.25 3.28
N ALA A 18 0.03 -6.35 2.83
CA ALA A 18 1.13 -5.52 3.33
C ALA A 18 0.91 -4.03 3.02
N TYR A 19 0.57 -3.68 1.78
CA TYR A 19 0.29 -2.29 1.39
C TYR A 19 -0.91 -1.71 2.16
N THR A 20 -1.98 -2.50 2.32
CA THR A 20 -3.16 -2.09 3.13
C THR A 20 -2.77 -1.80 4.59
N THR A 21 -1.91 -2.63 5.17
CA THR A 21 -1.41 -2.45 6.54
C THR A 21 -0.53 -1.20 6.66
N MET A 22 0.29 -0.93 5.65
CA MET A 22 1.16 0.24 5.62
C MET A 22 0.35 1.55 5.56
N ILE A 23 -0.71 1.60 4.75
CA ILE A 23 -1.63 2.75 4.70
C ILE A 23 -2.24 3.03 6.08
N LYS A 24 -2.73 2.00 6.79
CA LYS A 24 -3.30 2.17 8.14
C LYS A 24 -2.28 2.74 9.12
N LYS A 25 -1.03 2.27 9.08
CA LYS A 25 0.06 2.77 9.94
C LYS A 25 0.44 4.22 9.60
N LEU A 26 0.51 4.54 8.32
CA LEU A 26 0.76 5.91 7.85
C LEU A 26 -0.33 6.87 8.34
N GLN A 27 -1.59 6.47 8.21
CA GLN A 27 -2.73 7.25 8.68
C GLN A 27 -2.70 7.46 10.21
N GLN A 28 -2.34 6.44 10.98
CA GLN A 28 -2.15 6.58 12.43
C GLN A 28 -1.04 7.57 12.76
N ARG A 29 0.10 7.50 12.07
CA ARG A 29 1.24 8.39 12.28
C ARG A 29 0.90 9.84 11.92
N ILE A 30 0.23 10.06 10.79
CA ILE A 30 -0.25 11.39 10.38
C ILE A 30 -1.18 11.96 11.45
N ASN A 31 -2.15 11.17 11.94
CA ASN A 31 -3.11 11.61 12.95
C ASN A 31 -2.47 11.96 14.31
N SER A 32 -1.32 11.36 14.63
CA SER A 32 -0.59 11.65 15.87
C SER A 32 0.52 12.70 15.68
N THR A 33 0.79 13.15 14.46
CA THR A 33 1.85 14.12 14.17
C THR A 33 1.31 15.54 14.39
N PRO A 34 1.98 16.37 15.20
CA PRO A 34 1.58 17.77 15.37
C PRO A 34 1.57 18.53 14.05
N VAL A 35 0.60 19.42 13.84
CA VAL A 35 0.51 20.26 12.63
C VAL A 35 1.74 21.16 12.44
N SER A 36 2.46 21.46 13.52
CA SER A 36 3.72 22.21 13.47
C SER A 36 4.87 21.41 12.86
N ASP A 37 4.81 20.08 12.84
CA ASP A 37 5.84 19.20 12.27
C ASP A 37 5.54 18.93 10.79
N ILE A 38 5.62 20.00 9.99
CA ILE A 38 5.29 19.99 8.56
C ILE A 38 6.16 18.99 7.80
N GLN A 39 7.45 18.88 8.14
CA GLN A 39 8.36 17.98 7.45
C GLN A 39 7.95 16.51 7.61
N GLN A 40 7.57 16.09 8.82
CA GLN A 40 7.08 14.74 9.07
C GLN A 40 5.74 14.49 8.36
N LEU A 41 4.84 15.47 8.36
CA LEU A 41 3.56 15.38 7.65
C LEU A 41 3.74 15.25 6.14
N GLU A 42 4.56 16.10 5.51
CA GLU A 42 4.86 16.03 4.08
C GLU A 42 5.45 14.67 3.70
N HIS A 43 6.39 14.16 4.51
CA HIS A 43 6.97 12.84 4.31
C HIS A 43 5.91 11.75 4.34
N ASP A 44 5.06 11.74 5.36
CA ASP A 44 4.06 10.69 5.55
C ASP A 44 2.93 10.73 4.53
N PHE A 45 2.47 11.93 4.16
CA PHE A 45 1.49 12.09 3.08
C PHE A 45 2.05 11.60 1.75
N SER A 46 3.30 11.93 1.44
CA SER A 46 3.98 11.45 0.23
C SER A 46 4.10 9.92 0.22
N GLN A 47 4.54 9.32 1.33
CA GLN A 47 4.59 7.86 1.46
C GLN A 47 3.20 7.22 1.30
N MET A 48 2.17 7.80 1.90
CA MET A 48 0.80 7.31 1.79
C MET A 48 0.28 7.36 0.36
N TYR A 49 0.54 8.46 -0.36
CA TYR A 49 0.18 8.60 -1.77
C TYR A 49 0.82 7.51 -2.63
N HIS A 50 2.14 7.31 -2.52
CA HIS A 50 2.84 6.28 -3.28
C HIS A 50 2.38 4.86 -2.92
N THR A 51 2.08 4.62 -1.63
CA THR A 51 1.56 3.33 -1.15
C THR A 51 0.19 3.02 -1.73
N GLN A 52 -0.70 4.03 -1.79
CA GLN A 52 -2.04 3.90 -2.38
C GLN A 52 -1.96 3.67 -3.89
N ALA A 53 -1.10 4.39 -4.61
CA ALA A 53 -0.89 4.19 -6.04
C ALA A 53 -0.44 2.76 -6.34
N ARG A 54 0.54 2.25 -5.58
CA ARG A 54 1.04 0.87 -5.76
C ARG A 54 0.00 -0.18 -5.40
N LEU A 55 -0.82 0.07 -4.37
CA LEU A 55 -1.94 -0.80 -4.05
C LEU A 55 -2.96 -0.85 -5.20
N ALA A 56 -3.29 0.31 -5.79
CA ALA A 56 -4.22 0.40 -6.92
C ALA A 56 -3.70 -0.40 -8.13
N GLU A 57 -2.41 -0.28 -8.47
CA GLU A 57 -1.77 -1.08 -9.53
C GLU A 57 -1.87 -2.58 -9.25
N LEU A 58 -1.61 -2.99 -8.00
CA LEU A 58 -1.74 -4.39 -7.58
C LEU A 58 -3.18 -4.88 -7.69
N THR A 59 -4.18 -4.04 -7.43
CA THR A 59 -5.59 -4.45 -7.50
C THR A 59 -6.15 -4.40 -8.92
N GLN A 60 -5.75 -3.43 -9.74
CA GLN A 60 -6.24 -3.25 -11.13
C GLN A 60 -5.55 -4.18 -12.13
N GLY A 61 -4.28 -4.57 -11.89
CA GLY A 61 -3.58 -5.57 -12.72
C GLY A 61 -4.09 -7.00 -12.53
N GLY A 62 -5.40 -7.19 -12.34
CA GLY A 62 -6.06 -8.47 -12.08
C GLY A 62 -7.25 -8.81 -12.97
N ASP A 63 -7.74 -7.86 -13.78
CA ASP A 63 -8.97 -8.04 -14.57
C ASP A 63 -8.73 -8.22 -16.07
N ASP A 64 -7.47 -8.23 -16.52
CA ASP A 64 -7.11 -8.58 -17.91
C ASP A 64 -6.36 -9.92 -17.96
N GLN A 65 -7.10 -11.02 -17.83
CA GLN A 65 -6.74 -12.35 -18.35
C GLN A 65 -7.92 -13.34 -18.34
#